data_AF-A0A1Z9RVL6-F1
#
_entry.id   AF-A0A1Z9RVL6-F1
#
_cell.length_a   1.000
_cell.length_b   1.000
_cell.length_c   1.000
_cell.angle_alpha   90.00
_cell.angle_beta   90.00
_cell.angle_gamma   90.00
#
_symmetry.space_group_name_H-M   'P 1'
#
loop_
_entity.id
_entity.type
_entity.pdbx_description
1 polymer ?
#
loop_
_entity_poly.entity_id
_entity_poly.type
_entity_poly.pdbx_seq_one_letter_code
_entity_poly.pdbx_strand_id
1 'polypeptide(L)' 'MNLYFNLGSSIAKTSGRAISKDIYFHIVSSLEDDTNFMLMVNQSKMITNGHHDTYDNLKSHFNRLK' A
#
# COMPACT_ATOMS: atom_id res chain seq x y z
N MET A 1 9.19 3.81 -16.74
CA MET A 1 9.00 3.53 -15.31
C MET A 1 7.70 2.77 -15.19
N ASN A 2 7.77 1.47 -14.92
CA ASN A 2 6.59 0.62 -14.83
C ASN A 2 6.03 0.69 -13.41
N LEU A 3 4.70 0.84 -13.31
CA LEU A 3 3.99 0.87 -12.03
C LEU A 3 3.20 -0.44 -11.91
N TYR A 4 3.43 -1.15 -10.80
CA TYR A 4 2.74 -2.39 -10.50
C TYR A 4 1.82 -2.19 -9.28
N PHE A 5 0.70 -2.92 -9.26
CA PHE A 5 -0.23 -2.91 -8.14
C PHE A 5 -0.46 -4.33 -7.64
N ASN A 6 -0.29 -4.52 -6.34
CA ASN A 6 -0.66 -5.73 -5.64
C ASN A 6 -2.05 -5.54 -5.03
N LEU A 7 -2.99 -6.39 -5.42
CA LEU A 7 -4.35 -6.44 -4.87
C LEU A 7 -4.49 -7.71 -4.03
N GLY A 8 -4.87 -7.56 -2.76
CA GLY A 8 -5.09 -8.71 -1.87
C GLY A 8 -6.16 -8.43 -0.82
N SER A 9 -6.77 -9.47 -0.27
CA SER A 9 -7.73 -9.37 0.84
C SER A 9 -7.62 -10.58 1.76
N SER A 10 -7.52 -10.34 3.06
CA SER A 10 -7.56 -11.40 4.08
C SER A 10 -9.01 -11.68 4.48
N ILE A 11 -9.58 -12.76 3.94
CA ILE A 11 -11.00 -13.10 4.10
C ILE A 11 -11.26 -13.90 5.39
N ALA A 12 -10.33 -14.77 5.79
CA ALA A 12 -10.47 -15.67 6.93
C ALA A 12 -9.62 -15.23 8.14
N LYS A 13 -10.05 -15.59 9.36
CA LYS A 13 -9.27 -15.35 10.59
C LYS A 13 -7.89 -16.00 10.56
N THR A 14 -7.78 -17.17 9.92
CA THR A 14 -6.51 -17.89 9.70
C THR A 14 -5.59 -17.20 8.69
N SER A 15 -6.12 -16.33 7.82
CA SER A 15 -5.36 -15.58 6.82
C SER A 15 -4.79 -14.24 7.33
N GLY A 16 -4.62 -14.09 8.66
CA GLY A 16 -4.09 -12.89 9.28
C GLY A 16 -5.06 -11.71 9.35
N ARG A 17 -6.37 -11.97 9.27
CA ARG A 17 -7.39 -10.93 9.34
C ARG A 17 -7.50 -10.37 10.77
N ALA A 18 -7.11 -9.11 10.96
CA ALA A 18 -7.16 -8.45 12.26
C ALA A 18 -8.58 -8.07 12.73
N ILE A 19 -9.48 -7.74 11.80
CA ILE A 19 -10.85 -7.28 12.09
C ILE A 19 -11.82 -8.21 11.38
N SER A 20 -12.63 -8.97 12.11
CA SER A 20 -13.47 -10.06 11.55
C SER A 20 -14.84 -9.63 11.03
N LYS A 21 -15.20 -8.34 11.13
CA LYS A 21 -16.56 -7.87 10.83
C LYS A 21 -16.78 -7.52 9.35
N ASP A 22 -15.81 -6.88 8.70
CA ASP A 22 -15.96 -6.33 7.35
C ASP A 22 -14.80 -6.73 6.43
N ILE A 23 -15.04 -6.87 5.13
CA ILE A 23 -14.01 -7.26 4.14
C ILE A 23 -13.19 -6.03 3.76
N TYR A 24 -11.87 -6.13 3.94
CA TYR A 24 -10.92 -5.07 3.58
C TYR A 24 -10.03 -5.53 2.42
N PHE A 25 -9.93 -4.70 1.40
CA PHE A 25 -9.00 -4.90 0.29
C PHE A 25 -7.75 -4.04 0.49
N HIS A 26 -6.59 -4.67 0.34
CA HIS A 26 -5.29 -4.02 0.31
C HIS A 26 -4.91 -3.78 -1.15
N ILE A 27 -4.72 -2.51 -1.49
CA ILE A 27 -4.11 -2.08 -2.75
C ILE A 27 -2.76 -1.50 -2.39
N VAL A 28 -1.69 -2.14 -2.85
CA VAL A 28 -0.32 -1.71 -2.59
C VAL A 28 0.38 -1.44 -3.91
N SER A 29 0.78 -0.19 -4.14
CA SER A 29 1.62 0.17 -5.28
C SER A 29 3.06 -0.25 -5.03
N SER A 30 3.70 -0.82 -6.06
CA SER A 30 5.12 -1.16 -6.05
C SER A 30 5.79 -0.62 -7.31
N LEU A 31 7.01 -0.13 -7.13
CA LEU A 31 7.90 0.23 -8.23
C LEU A 31 8.88 -0.92 -8.47
N GLU A 32 9.39 -1.04 -9.69
CA GLU A 32 10.33 -2.08 -10.10
C GLU A 32 11.59 -2.10 -9.19
N ASP A 33 12.03 -0.92 -8.74
CA ASP A 33 13.23 -0.74 -7.89
C ASP A 33 12.90 -0.44 -6.41
N ASP A 34 11.69 -0.77 -5.95
CA ASP A 34 11.25 -0.48 -4.56
C ASP A 34 12.00 -1.34 -3.51
N THR A 35 12.65 -2.43 -3.94
CA THR A 35 13.57 -3.21 -3.10
C THR A 35 14.99 -2.68 -3.26
N ASN A 36 15.42 -1.83 -2.33
CA ASN A 36 16.76 -1.26 -2.30
C ASN A 36 17.69 -1.99 -1.32
N PHE A 37 18.99 -1.64 -1.34
CA PHE A 37 20.00 -2.24 -0.47
C PHE A 37 19.66 -2.11 1.04
N MET A 38 19.04 -1.00 1.44
CA MET A 38 18.58 -0.79 2.83
C MET A 38 17.47 -1.76 3.23
N LEU A 39 16.55 -2.07 2.32
CA LEU A 39 15.54 -3.09 2.55
C LEU A 39 16.13 -4.49 2.61
N MET A 40 17.10 -4.80 1.73
CA MET A 40 17.73 -6.12 1.70
C MET A 40 18.62 -6.40 2.92
N VAL A 41 19.42 -5.43 3.37
CA VAL A 41 20.43 -5.65 4.42
C VAL A 41 19.90 -5.32 5.80
N ASN A 42 19.04 -4.30 5.92
CA ASN A 42 18.59 -3.77 7.21
C ASN A 42 17.07 -3.90 7.43
N GLN A 43 16.36 -4.60 6.54
CA GLN A 43 14.91 -4.81 6.60
C GLN A 43 14.09 -3.52 6.81
N SER A 44 14.66 -2.39 6.39
CA SER A 44 14.13 -1.06 6.65
C SER A 44 13.69 -0.42 5.35
N LYS A 45 12.39 -0.12 5.24
CA LYS A 45 11.83 0.58 4.07
C LYS A 45 11.72 2.07 4.38
N MET A 46 12.33 2.90 3.54
CA MET A 46 12.16 4.35 3.63
C MET A 46 10.80 4.74 3.04
N ILE A 47 9.98 5.42 3.84
CA ILE A 47 8.70 5.98 3.39
C ILE A 47 8.90 7.48 3.21
N THR A 48 8.80 7.97 1.99
CA THR A 48 9.11 9.37 1.62
C THR A 48 7.99 10.35 1.96
N ASN A 49 6.74 9.88 2.05
CA ASN A 49 5.57 10.72 2.21
C ASN A 49 4.84 10.38 3.51
N GLY A 50 4.38 11.40 4.23
CA GLY A 50 3.56 11.22 5.42
C GLY A 50 2.17 10.67 5.08
N HIS A 51 1.49 10.12 6.08
CA HIS A 51 0.14 9.57 5.92
C HIS A 51 -0.87 10.64 5.47
N HIS A 52 -0.79 11.86 6.01
CA HIS A 52 -1.70 12.96 5.65
C HIS A 52 -1.42 13.48 4.24
N ASP A 53 -0.15 13.70 3.90
CA ASP A 53 0.25 14.16 2.57
C ASP A 53 -0.19 13.19 1.47
N THR A 54 -0.05 11.88 1.74
CA THR A 54 -0.49 10.83 0.81
C THR A 54 -2.02 10.83 0.64
N TYR A 55 -2.77 11.01 1.74
CA TYR A 55 -4.23 11.08 1.70
C TYR A 55 -4.72 12.30 0.91
N ASP A 56 -4.16 13.49 1.18
CA ASP A 56 -4.59 14.72 0.52
C ASP A 56 -4.29 14.67 -0.98
N ASN A 57 -3.14 14.13 -1.37
CA ASN A 57 -2.80 13.89 -2.76
C ASN A 57 -3.84 12.97 -3.42
N LEU A 58 -4.04 11.77 -2.88
CA LEU A 58 -4.98 10.78 -3.43
C LEU A 58 -6.41 11.33 -3.52
N LYS A 59 -6.91 11.97 -2.46
CA LYS A 59 -8.26 12.53 -2.40
C LYS A 59 -8.52 13.54 -3.52
N SER A 60 -7.54 14.41 -3.81
CA SER A 60 -7.67 15.39 -4.88
C SER A 60 -7.85 14.73 -6.26
N HIS A 61 -7.14 13.62 -6.50
CA HIS A 61 -7.25 12.86 -7.74
C HIS A 61 -8.61 12.14 -7.84
N PHE A 62 -9.08 11.50 -6.76
CA PHE A 62 -10.38 10.84 -6.76
C PHE A 62 -11.55 11.81 -6.93
N ASN A 63 -11.49 12.99 -6.30
CA ASN A 63 -12.55 14.00 -6.43
C ASN A 63 -12.72 14.54 -7.86
N ARG A 64 -11.67 14.44 -8.69
CA ARG A 64 -11.69 14.86 -10.09
C ARG A 64 -12.27 13.81 -11.04
N LEU A 65 -12.34 12.55 -10.63
CA LEU A 65 -12.81 11.42 -11.44
C LEU A 65 -14.34 11.24 -11.37
N LYS A 66 -15.11 12.33 -11.21
CA LYS A 66 -16.57 12.31 -11.13
C LYS A 66 -17.22 11.63 -12.33
#